data_AF-A0A3L7Q0E9-F1
#
_entry.id   AF-A0A3L7Q0E9-F1
#
_cell.length_a   1.000
_cell.length_b   1.000
_cell.length_c   1.000
_cell.angle_alpha   90.00
_cell.angle_beta   90.00
_cell.angle_gamma   90.00
#
_symmetry.space_group_name_H-M   'P 1'
#
loop_
_entity.id
_entity.type
_entity.pdbx_description
1 polymer ?
#
loop_
_entity_poly.entity_id
_entity_poly.type
_entity_poly.pdbx_seq_one_letter_code
_entity_poly.pdbx_strand_id
1 'polypeptide(L)'
;MLTTLALAIGLMTAPPPSSPVGVAVPPRLEQNKPIPACVPSTGASLFSTLHQAKATEKDAPTPAGVSDAEARKAIQRLSSPKPALREDGLRMLRTFTTPEGQWAIYHASRGADGPIKMQVLEHLASLGPSGQAGLTWIAIHDRDAAVRNEAAQRIEQPPSNEALAVLEGALRSPNHMVVNQAGLLAGQINAIKAIPLLIAAQFAQDPVQDQADLAWIAIGTQRSYVANLIPITGNSSAGFQPVIGQIYEGVVMAIDDAVAVATTYRPGVHQSLMALATLDSGQSTAHLGWDLNAWVAWYNNTYLPILAARTAEAEPVREPK
;
A
#
# COMPACT_ATOMS: atom_id res chain seq x y z
N MET A 1 -57.92 -40.73 -51.16
CA MET A 1 -57.44 -39.35 -51.36
C MET A 1 -57.05 -38.77 -50.01
N LEU A 2 -55.76 -38.71 -49.71
CA LEU A 2 -55.13 -37.62 -48.96
C LEU A 2 -53.62 -37.84 -49.03
N THR A 3 -52.95 -36.85 -49.60
CA THR A 3 -51.57 -36.87 -50.06
C THR A 3 -50.63 -36.52 -48.90
N THR A 4 -49.57 -37.30 -48.76
CA THR A 4 -48.49 -37.16 -47.78
C THR A 4 -47.64 -35.93 -48.10
N LEU A 5 -47.55 -34.98 -47.16
CA LEU A 5 -46.66 -33.82 -47.23
C LEU A 5 -45.41 -34.10 -46.36
N ALA A 6 -44.26 -34.28 -47.00
CA ALA A 6 -42.96 -34.39 -46.35
C ALA A 6 -42.38 -32.99 -46.12
N LEU A 7 -42.10 -32.64 -44.87
CA LEU A 7 -41.45 -31.38 -44.47
C LEU A 7 -39.94 -31.64 -44.32
N ALA A 8 -39.14 -31.07 -45.22
CA ALA A 8 -37.69 -31.05 -45.13
C ALA A 8 -37.23 -29.87 -44.26
N ILE A 9 -36.57 -30.15 -43.13
CA ILE A 9 -35.92 -29.14 -42.28
C ILE A 9 -34.45 -29.08 -42.70
N GLY A 10 -34.07 -27.99 -43.37
CA GLY A 10 -32.67 -27.69 -43.70
C GLY A 10 -31.90 -27.21 -42.48
N LEU A 11 -30.83 -27.93 -42.12
CA LEU A 11 -29.81 -27.46 -41.19
C LEU A 11 -28.98 -26.35 -41.84
N MET A 12 -29.15 -25.10 -41.40
CA MET A 12 -28.18 -24.04 -41.67
C MET A 12 -27.10 -24.06 -40.58
N THR A 13 -25.86 -24.33 -41.00
CA THR A 13 -24.67 -24.24 -40.16
C THR A 13 -24.22 -22.78 -40.07
N ALA A 14 -24.23 -22.23 -38.85
CA ALA A 14 -23.66 -20.91 -38.58
C ALA A 14 -22.11 -21.01 -38.57
N PRO A 15 -21.38 -20.04 -39.16
CA PRO A 15 -19.92 -20.00 -39.08
C PRO A 15 -19.45 -19.58 -37.67
N PRO A 16 -18.25 -20.03 -37.22
CA PRO A 16 -17.72 -19.69 -35.91
C PRO A 16 -17.35 -18.21 -35.80
N PRO A 17 -17.44 -17.60 -34.60
CA PRO A 17 -17.01 -16.22 -34.39
C PRO A 17 -15.50 -16.09 -34.61
N SER A 18 -15.12 -15.08 -35.41
CA SER A 18 -13.74 -14.66 -35.63
C SER A 18 -13.10 -14.18 -34.33
N SER A 19 -11.84 -14.59 -34.13
CA SER A 19 -10.98 -14.21 -33.01
C SER A 19 -10.91 -12.69 -32.82
N PRO A 20 -10.90 -12.17 -31.57
CA PRO A 20 -10.61 -10.77 -31.34
C PRO A 20 -9.18 -10.44 -31.76
N VAL A 21 -9.09 -9.39 -32.57
CA VAL A 21 -7.88 -8.76 -33.09
C VAL A 21 -6.97 -8.29 -31.94
N GLY A 22 -5.70 -8.68 -32.03
CA GLY A 22 -4.50 -8.03 -31.47
C GLY A 22 -4.65 -7.22 -30.18
N VAL A 23 -4.32 -7.84 -29.05
CA VAL A 23 -3.87 -7.09 -27.87
C VAL A 23 -2.54 -6.45 -28.23
N ALA A 24 -2.55 -5.13 -28.45
CA ALA A 24 -1.35 -4.35 -28.65
C ALA A 24 -0.49 -4.42 -27.39
N VAL A 25 0.71 -4.99 -27.51
CA VAL A 25 1.76 -4.88 -26.49
C VAL A 25 2.11 -3.38 -26.37
N PRO A 26 2.05 -2.77 -25.18
CA PRO A 26 2.36 -1.35 -25.04
C PRO A 26 3.82 -1.07 -25.44
N PRO A 27 4.09 0.07 -26.08
CA PRO A 27 5.44 0.42 -26.49
C PRO A 27 6.37 0.59 -25.28
N ARG A 28 7.62 0.17 -25.48
CA ARG A 28 8.74 0.23 -24.53
C ARG A 28 8.89 1.65 -23.95
N LEU A 29 9.10 1.74 -22.63
CA LEU A 29 9.15 2.93 -21.76
C LEU A 29 10.30 3.95 -22.06
N GLU A 30 10.75 4.10 -23.31
CA GLU A 30 11.99 4.86 -23.61
C GLU A 30 11.78 6.33 -24.03
N GLN A 31 10.56 6.89 -24.06
CA GLN A 31 10.33 8.20 -24.70
C GLN A 31 9.64 9.28 -23.86
N ASN A 32 9.55 9.15 -22.53
CA ASN A 32 9.00 10.24 -21.72
C ASN A 32 10.07 11.15 -21.13
N LYS A 33 9.85 12.46 -21.34
CA LYS A 33 10.54 13.53 -20.62
C LYS A 33 10.40 13.25 -19.12
N PRO A 34 11.50 13.20 -18.35
CA PRO A 34 11.43 12.84 -16.94
C PRO A 34 10.50 13.80 -16.21
N ILE A 35 9.65 13.25 -15.34
CA ILE A 35 8.94 14.06 -14.34
C ILE A 35 10.03 14.88 -13.64
N PRO A 36 9.93 16.22 -13.58
CA PRO A 36 10.88 16.98 -12.80
C PRO A 36 10.81 16.43 -11.38
N ALA A 37 11.89 15.76 -10.96
CA ALA A 37 12.02 15.36 -9.57
C ALA A 37 11.74 16.62 -8.76
N CYS A 38 10.80 16.53 -7.80
CA CYS A 38 10.78 17.53 -6.73
C CYS A 38 12.24 17.72 -6.32
N VAL A 39 12.72 18.97 -6.40
CA VAL A 39 14.07 19.32 -5.95
C VAL A 39 14.26 18.59 -4.63
N PRO A 40 15.25 17.69 -4.53
CA PRO A 40 15.37 16.85 -3.35
C PRO A 40 15.38 17.78 -2.14
N SER A 41 14.37 17.63 -1.28
CA SER A 41 14.44 18.21 0.04
C SER A 41 15.71 17.61 0.64
N THR A 42 16.75 18.41 0.77
CA THR A 42 18.07 18.02 1.27
C THR A 42 18.03 17.53 2.72
N GLY A 43 16.85 17.45 3.34
CA GLY A 43 16.62 16.80 4.62
C GLY A 43 16.28 15.34 4.41
N ALA A 44 17.29 14.46 4.39
CA ALA A 44 17.06 13.10 4.84
C ALA A 44 16.50 13.20 6.27
N SER A 45 15.25 12.80 6.48
CA SER A 45 14.67 12.83 7.82
C SER A 45 15.55 11.99 8.74
N LEU A 46 16.01 12.60 9.85
CA LEU A 46 16.80 11.91 10.88
C LEU A 46 16.09 10.64 11.36
N PHE A 47 14.75 10.61 11.38
CA PHE A 47 13.98 9.40 11.69
C PHE A 47 14.23 8.25 10.69
N SER A 48 14.29 8.58 9.39
CA SER A 48 14.54 7.59 8.35
C SER A 48 15.97 7.08 8.39
N THR A 49 16.96 7.94 8.63
CA THR A 49 18.38 7.54 8.79
C THR A 49 18.62 6.78 10.09
N LEU A 50 18.00 7.18 11.20
CA LEU A 50 18.07 6.45 12.48
C LEU A 50 17.43 5.06 12.38
N HIS A 51 16.34 4.91 11.61
CA HIS A 51 15.77 3.60 11.36
C HIS A 51 16.67 2.73 10.47
N GLN A 52 17.20 3.29 9.37
CA GLN A 52 18.11 2.57 8.48
C GLN A 52 19.39 2.12 9.21
N ALA A 53 20.00 2.99 10.02
CA ALA A 53 21.16 2.67 10.82
C ALA A 53 20.91 1.48 11.77
N LYS A 54 19.70 1.36 12.33
CA LYS A 54 19.32 0.26 13.24
C LYS A 54 18.90 -1.03 12.51
N ALA A 55 18.49 -0.95 11.24
CA ALA A 55 18.05 -2.09 10.45
C ALA A 55 19.21 -2.85 9.79
N THR A 56 20.32 -2.17 9.48
CA THR A 56 21.49 -2.76 8.82
C THR A 56 22.50 -3.42 9.76
N GLU A 57 22.37 -3.23 11.07
CA GLU A 57 23.38 -3.69 12.03
C GLU A 57 22.70 -4.34 13.23
N LYS A 58 22.94 -5.65 13.39
CA LYS A 58 22.52 -6.44 14.56
C LYS A 58 23.10 -5.88 15.87
N ASP A 59 24.10 -4.99 15.76
CA ASP A 59 24.83 -4.31 16.83
C ASP A 59 24.94 -2.77 16.61
N ALA A 60 23.98 -2.13 15.92
CA ALA A 60 24.05 -0.67 15.72
C ALA A 60 24.04 0.08 17.06
N PRO A 61 25.02 0.98 17.32
CA PRO A 61 25.01 1.80 18.51
C PRO A 61 23.76 2.68 18.52
N THR A 62 23.00 2.62 19.62
CA THR A 62 21.95 3.59 19.93
C THR A 62 22.50 5.00 19.68
N PRO A 63 21.82 5.85 18.87
CA PRO A 63 22.29 7.20 18.59
C PRO A 63 22.59 7.91 19.91
N ALA A 64 23.85 8.30 20.07
CA ALA A 64 24.38 8.85 21.30
C ALA A 64 23.70 10.18 21.63
N GLY A 65 23.14 10.32 22.84
CA GLY A 65 22.87 11.64 23.42
C GLY A 65 21.70 11.78 24.39
N VAL A 66 20.64 10.95 24.29
CA VAL A 66 19.52 10.95 25.25
C VAL A 66 19.15 9.50 25.52
N SER A 67 19.29 9.04 26.77
CA SER A 67 19.45 7.61 27.02
C SER A 67 18.14 6.84 26.82
N ASP A 68 18.19 5.76 26.05
CA ASP A 68 17.12 4.74 25.99
C ASP A 68 16.70 4.30 27.42
N ALA A 69 17.64 4.35 28.38
CA ALA A 69 17.39 4.11 29.78
C ALA A 69 16.45 5.17 30.42
N GLU A 70 16.67 6.46 30.17
CA GLU A 70 15.77 7.54 30.61
C GLU A 70 14.41 7.44 29.93
N ALA A 71 14.36 7.10 28.64
CA ALA A 71 13.10 6.88 27.94
C ALA A 71 12.29 5.74 28.57
N ARG A 72 12.93 4.58 28.82
CA ARG A 72 12.30 3.46 29.55
C ARG A 72 11.86 3.85 30.94
N LYS A 73 12.67 4.63 31.66
CA LYS A 73 12.34 5.13 33.01
C LYS A 73 11.13 6.06 32.98
N ALA A 74 11.02 6.94 31.98
CA ALA A 74 9.87 7.81 31.79
C ALA A 74 8.60 6.99 31.54
N ILE A 75 8.65 6.01 30.63
CA ILE A 75 7.52 5.10 30.35
C ILE A 75 7.13 4.27 31.57
N GLN A 76 8.11 3.73 32.32
CA GLN A 76 7.84 2.98 33.55
C GLN A 76 7.15 3.84 34.61
N ARG A 77 7.54 5.11 34.75
CA ARG A 77 6.92 6.06 35.67
C ARG A 77 5.50 6.44 35.23
N LEU A 78 5.27 6.63 33.94
CA LEU A 78 3.94 6.83 33.36
C LEU A 78 3.00 5.64 33.60
N SER A 79 3.55 4.42 33.61
CA SER A 79 2.81 3.19 33.90
C SER A 79 2.55 2.96 35.39
N SER A 80 3.12 3.77 36.29
CA SER A 80 2.99 3.55 37.72
C SER A 80 1.55 3.84 38.21
N PRO A 81 1.00 3.05 39.14
CA PRO A 81 -0.31 3.36 39.73
C PRO A 81 -0.29 4.64 40.58
N LYS A 82 0.88 5.09 41.06
CA LYS A 82 1.02 6.25 41.93
C LYS A 82 0.93 7.56 41.12
N PRO A 83 0.00 8.49 41.42
CA PRO A 83 -0.19 9.71 40.64
C PRO A 83 1.07 10.58 40.59
N ALA A 84 1.78 10.73 41.71
CA ALA A 84 3.03 11.49 41.76
C ALA A 84 4.13 10.94 40.83
N LEU A 85 4.20 9.62 40.64
CA LEU A 85 5.15 9.00 39.70
C LEU A 85 4.70 9.19 38.26
N ARG A 86 3.40 9.18 37.97
CA ARG A 86 2.87 9.49 36.63
C ARG A 86 3.17 10.93 36.22
N GLU A 87 2.99 11.88 37.12
CA GLU A 87 3.34 13.28 36.90
C GLU A 87 4.85 13.47 36.65
N ASP A 88 5.70 12.75 37.40
CA ASP A 88 7.14 12.73 37.16
C ASP A 88 7.47 12.15 35.77
N GLY A 89 6.79 11.06 35.37
CA GLY A 89 6.89 10.47 34.03
C GLY A 89 6.47 11.44 32.92
N LEU A 90 5.39 12.18 33.10
CA LEU A 90 4.94 13.22 32.16
C LEU A 90 5.95 14.36 32.05
N ARG A 91 6.54 14.77 33.18
CA ARG A 91 7.60 15.79 33.19
C ARG A 91 8.83 15.31 32.42
N MET A 92 9.23 14.06 32.60
CA MET A 92 10.31 13.44 31.84
C MET A 92 9.97 13.36 30.35
N LEU A 93 8.73 12.99 29.98
CA LEU A 93 8.33 12.90 28.58
C LEU A 93 8.58 14.21 27.83
N ARG A 94 8.29 15.35 28.48
CA ARG A 94 8.49 16.69 27.93
C ARG A 94 9.94 17.08 27.66
N THR A 95 10.91 16.38 28.26
CA THR A 95 12.34 16.65 28.00
C THR A 95 12.82 16.04 26.68
N PHE A 96 12.08 15.07 26.12
CA PHE A 96 12.42 14.42 24.86
C PHE A 96 11.92 15.25 23.67
N THR A 97 12.64 16.32 23.35
CA THR A 97 12.31 17.24 22.25
C THR A 97 13.13 16.96 20.99
N THR A 98 14.33 16.39 21.11
CA THR A 98 15.22 16.05 19.99
C THR A 98 14.69 14.85 19.17
N PRO A 99 14.93 14.76 17.86
CA PRO A 99 14.53 13.61 17.03
C PRO A 99 14.97 12.25 17.60
N GLU A 100 16.18 12.16 18.14
CA GLU A 100 16.73 10.94 18.76
C GLU A 100 15.94 10.59 20.02
N GLY A 101 15.65 11.58 20.85
CA GLY A 101 14.82 11.45 22.04
C GLY A 101 13.39 11.02 21.71
N GLN A 102 12.79 11.59 20.66
CA GLN A 102 11.46 11.23 20.17
C GLN A 102 11.41 9.77 19.70
N TRP A 103 12.44 9.31 19.00
CA TRP A 103 12.61 7.91 18.63
C TRP A 103 12.73 6.99 19.85
N ALA A 104 13.55 7.39 20.84
CA ALA A 104 13.77 6.63 22.06
C ALA A 104 12.48 6.44 22.87
N ILE A 105 11.68 7.51 23.06
CA ILE A 105 10.40 7.41 23.80
C ILE A 105 9.38 6.53 23.08
N TYR A 106 9.28 6.64 21.75
CA TYR A 106 8.36 5.80 20.97
C TYR A 106 8.76 4.32 21.04
N HIS A 107 10.06 4.03 20.91
CA HIS A 107 10.56 2.66 21.06
C HIS A 107 10.31 2.09 22.46
N ALA A 108 10.54 2.89 23.50
CA ALA A 108 10.28 2.49 24.88
C ALA A 108 8.78 2.24 25.13
N SER A 109 7.88 2.95 24.44
CA SER A 109 6.43 2.80 24.62
C SER A 109 5.79 1.63 23.84
N ARG A 110 6.53 0.92 22.97
CA ARG A 110 5.92 -0.14 22.14
C ARG A 110 5.25 -1.26 22.94
N GLY A 111 5.83 -1.61 24.10
CA GLY A 111 5.29 -2.61 25.02
C GLY A 111 4.40 -2.04 26.12
N ALA A 112 4.14 -0.73 26.13
CA ALA A 112 3.31 -0.07 27.13
C ALA A 112 1.81 -0.21 26.81
N ASP A 113 0.97 0.08 27.80
CA ASP A 113 -0.49 0.09 27.62
C ASP A 113 -0.95 1.19 26.64
N GLY A 114 -2.12 0.97 26.02
CA GLY A 114 -2.72 1.89 25.05
C GLY A 114 -2.72 3.37 25.47
N PRO A 115 -3.18 3.73 26.70
CA PRO A 115 -3.21 5.13 27.14
C PRO A 115 -1.82 5.79 27.21
N ILE A 116 -0.77 5.02 27.49
CA ILE A 116 0.61 5.53 27.54
C ILE A 116 1.10 5.81 26.12
N LYS A 117 0.81 4.92 25.17
CA LYS A 117 1.11 5.17 23.75
C LYS A 117 0.45 6.45 23.26
N MET A 118 -0.82 6.68 23.62
CA MET A 118 -1.53 7.91 23.24
C MET A 118 -0.86 9.17 23.82
N GLN A 119 -0.39 9.13 25.07
CA GLN A 119 0.35 10.26 25.65
C GLN A 119 1.68 10.52 24.95
N VAL A 120 2.39 9.48 24.50
CA VAL A 120 3.61 9.64 23.70
C VAL A 120 3.29 10.26 22.35
N LEU A 121 2.25 9.78 21.65
CA LEU A 121 1.81 10.37 20.38
C LEU A 121 1.36 11.83 20.54
N GLU A 122 0.66 12.14 21.63
CA GLU A 122 0.25 13.51 21.98
C GLU A 122 1.46 14.42 22.21
N HIS A 123 2.47 13.94 22.92
CA HIS A 123 3.72 14.66 23.10
C HIS A 123 4.41 14.92 21.75
N LEU A 124 4.50 13.91 20.87
CA LEU A 124 5.06 14.10 19.53
C LEU A 124 4.29 15.15 18.74
N ALA A 125 2.95 15.16 18.82
CA ALA A 125 2.13 16.17 18.15
C ALA A 125 2.46 17.59 18.62
N SER A 126 2.83 17.77 19.89
CA SER A 126 3.18 19.08 20.46
C SER A 126 4.56 19.62 20.03
N LEU A 127 5.41 18.80 19.40
CA LEU A 127 6.78 19.16 19.01
C LEU A 127 6.89 19.83 17.62
N GLY A 128 5.77 20.10 16.96
CA GLY A 128 5.74 20.77 15.66
C GLY A 128 6.37 19.92 14.54
N PRO A 129 7.17 20.51 13.62
CA PRO A 129 7.62 19.82 12.40
C PRO A 129 8.42 18.53 12.64
N SER A 130 9.33 18.54 13.63
CA SER A 130 10.09 17.32 13.99
C SER A 130 9.18 16.22 14.52
N GLY A 131 8.18 16.60 15.32
CA GLY A 131 7.20 15.66 15.87
C GLY A 131 6.31 15.05 14.78
N GLN A 132 5.89 15.86 13.81
CA GLN A 132 5.15 15.37 12.63
C GLN A 132 5.97 14.37 11.81
N ALA A 133 7.28 14.54 11.68
CA ALA A 133 8.14 13.56 11.02
C ALA A 133 8.12 12.21 11.75
N GLY A 134 8.20 12.23 13.09
CA GLY A 134 8.06 11.04 13.92
C GLY A 134 6.69 10.39 13.79
N LEU A 135 5.60 11.17 13.86
CA LEU A 135 4.24 10.70 13.67
C LEU A 135 4.02 10.08 12.29
N THR A 136 4.57 10.70 11.23
CA THR A 136 4.52 10.19 9.86
C THR A 136 5.22 8.84 9.76
N TRP A 137 6.40 8.71 10.39
CA TRP A 137 7.11 7.45 10.40
C TRP A 137 6.29 6.35 11.10
N ILE A 138 5.72 6.66 12.27
CA ILE A 138 4.89 5.74 13.06
C ILE A 138 3.64 5.32 12.28
N ALA A 139 2.96 6.27 11.63
CA ALA A 139 1.78 6.03 10.82
C ALA A 139 2.03 5.08 9.64
N ILE A 140 3.28 4.97 9.18
CA ILE A 140 3.65 4.06 8.07
C ILE A 140 4.18 2.71 8.60
N HIS A 141 4.99 2.72 9.66
CA HIS A 141 5.82 1.56 10.04
C HIS A 141 5.38 0.85 11.32
N ASP A 142 4.45 1.38 12.11
CA ASP A 142 3.98 0.65 13.29
C ASP A 142 3.25 -0.63 12.86
N ARG A 143 3.39 -1.70 13.65
CA ARG A 143 2.71 -2.97 13.43
C ARG A 143 1.22 -2.87 13.79
N ASP A 144 0.89 -2.07 14.79
CA ASP A 144 -0.46 -1.89 15.30
C ASP A 144 -1.24 -0.86 14.47
N ALA A 145 -2.33 -1.29 13.85
CA ALA A 145 -3.18 -0.43 13.02
C ALA A 145 -3.83 0.70 13.81
N ALA A 146 -4.18 0.48 15.09
CA ALA A 146 -4.77 1.52 15.92
C ALA A 146 -3.76 2.65 16.17
N VAL A 147 -2.51 2.29 16.49
CA VAL A 147 -1.42 3.27 16.67
C VAL A 147 -1.13 4.02 15.38
N ARG A 148 -1.14 3.35 14.22
CA ARG A 148 -0.96 4.02 12.92
C ARG A 148 -2.04 5.07 12.67
N ASN A 149 -3.30 4.72 12.88
CA ASN A 149 -4.44 5.62 12.66
C ASN A 149 -4.39 6.82 13.61
N GLU A 150 -4.08 6.59 14.88
CA GLU A 150 -3.95 7.64 15.90
C GLU A 150 -2.78 8.58 15.61
N ALA A 151 -1.66 8.05 15.11
CA ALA A 151 -0.54 8.88 14.68
C ALA A 151 -0.92 9.74 13.47
N ALA A 152 -1.61 9.15 12.48
CA ALA A 152 -2.05 9.86 11.28
C ALA A 152 -3.05 10.99 11.58
N GLN A 153 -3.95 10.80 12.55
CA GLN A 153 -4.91 11.84 12.98
C GLN A 153 -4.26 13.04 13.66
N ARG A 154 -3.04 12.88 14.20
CA ARG A 154 -2.30 13.94 14.90
C ARG A 154 -1.33 14.71 14.01
N ILE A 155 -1.20 14.33 12.74
CA ILE A 155 -0.39 15.07 11.76
C ILE A 155 -1.19 16.30 11.33
N GLU A 156 -0.60 17.48 11.49
CA GLU A 156 -1.22 18.73 11.06
C GLU A 156 -1.37 18.79 9.53
N GLN A 157 -2.39 19.50 9.06
CA GLN A 157 -2.66 19.71 7.65
C GLN A 157 -2.59 21.22 7.34
N PRO A 158 -1.76 21.66 6.38
CA PRO A 158 -0.89 20.84 5.52
C PRO A 158 0.31 20.23 6.26
N PRO A 159 0.81 19.06 5.84
CA PRO A 159 1.95 18.42 6.48
C PRO A 159 3.22 19.26 6.34
N SER A 160 4.06 19.23 7.39
CA SER A 160 5.38 19.84 7.41
C SER A 160 6.33 19.24 6.36
N ASN A 161 7.39 19.97 6.00
CA ASN A 161 8.38 19.51 5.03
C ASN A 161 9.12 18.25 5.52
N GLU A 162 9.34 18.14 6.83
CA GLU A 162 9.98 17.01 7.49
C GLU A 162 9.10 15.76 7.44
N ALA A 163 7.78 15.91 7.61
CA ALA A 163 6.81 14.84 7.39
C ALA A 163 6.80 14.39 5.92
N LEU A 164 6.81 15.34 4.98
CA LEU A 164 6.88 15.04 3.55
C LEU A 164 8.17 14.28 3.18
N ALA A 165 9.31 14.60 3.79
CA ALA A 165 10.56 13.88 3.57
C ALA A 165 10.50 12.42 4.02
N VAL A 166 9.83 12.14 5.15
CA VAL A 166 9.59 10.76 5.62
C VAL A 166 8.67 10.01 4.65
N LEU A 167 7.58 10.65 4.24
CA LEU A 167 6.64 10.11 3.27
C LEU A 167 7.33 9.78 1.94
N GLU A 168 8.21 10.68 1.48
CA GLU A 168 8.98 10.52 0.25
C GLU A 168 9.92 9.31 0.32
N GLY A 169 10.64 9.14 1.43
CA GLY A 169 11.48 7.96 1.64
C GLY A 169 10.67 6.67 1.65
N ALA A 170 9.48 6.68 2.27
CA ALA A 170 8.62 5.50 2.35
C ALA A 170 8.00 5.11 1.00
N LEU A 171 7.60 6.07 0.16
CA LEU A 171 7.05 5.82 -1.18
C LEU A 171 8.08 5.24 -2.16
N ARG A 172 9.38 5.41 -1.89
CA ARG A 172 10.48 4.78 -2.64
C ARG A 172 10.97 3.46 -2.04
N SER A 173 10.33 2.98 -0.97
CA SER A 173 10.72 1.72 -0.33
C SER A 173 10.56 0.53 -1.29
N PRO A 174 11.48 -0.45 -1.25
CA PRO A 174 11.29 -1.71 -1.97
C PRO A 174 10.14 -2.55 -1.37
N ASN A 175 9.69 -2.24 -0.15
CA ASN A 175 8.61 -2.99 0.49
C ASN A 175 7.23 -2.46 0.06
N HIS A 176 6.50 -3.25 -0.73
CA HIS A 176 5.15 -2.89 -1.22
C HIS A 176 4.16 -2.53 -0.11
N MET A 177 4.26 -3.17 1.06
CA MET A 177 3.40 -2.81 2.19
C MET A 177 3.69 -1.40 2.68
N VAL A 178 4.97 -1.04 2.84
CA VAL A 178 5.39 0.30 3.26
C VAL A 178 4.91 1.34 2.26
N VAL A 179 5.08 1.09 0.97
CA VAL A 179 4.62 2.02 -0.07
C VAL A 179 3.09 2.17 -0.09
N ASN A 180 2.36 1.07 0.08
CA ASN A 180 0.90 1.14 0.14
C ASN A 180 0.41 1.91 1.38
N GLN A 181 1.04 1.72 2.55
CA GLN A 181 0.73 2.50 3.75
C GLN A 181 1.08 3.98 3.58
N ALA A 182 2.23 4.29 2.99
CA ALA A 182 2.60 5.65 2.67
C ALA A 182 1.61 6.31 1.69
N GLY A 183 1.15 5.58 0.67
CA GLY A 183 0.13 6.05 -0.26
C GLY A 183 -1.18 6.41 0.44
N LEU A 184 -1.69 5.51 1.29
CA LEU A 184 -2.90 5.75 2.08
C LEU A 184 -2.75 6.94 3.03
N LEU A 185 -1.61 7.04 3.72
CA LEU A 185 -1.32 8.15 4.61
C LEU A 185 -1.28 9.48 3.85
N ALA A 186 -0.66 9.52 2.66
CA ALA A 186 -0.61 10.71 1.81
C ALA A 186 -2.01 11.24 1.49
N GLY A 187 -2.96 10.34 1.20
CA GLY A 187 -4.37 10.68 1.03
C GLY A 187 -5.01 11.23 2.31
N GLN A 188 -4.77 10.56 3.45
CA GLN A 188 -5.36 10.94 4.74
C GLN A 188 -4.91 12.32 5.24
N ILE A 189 -3.63 12.67 5.07
CA ILE A 189 -3.07 13.95 5.52
C ILE A 189 -3.14 15.05 4.45
N ASN A 190 -3.83 14.79 3.34
CA ASN A 190 -3.94 15.69 2.20
C ASN A 190 -2.57 16.19 1.68
N ALA A 191 -1.61 15.28 1.50
CA ALA A 191 -0.26 15.58 1.05
C ALA A 191 -0.20 15.89 -0.46
N ILE A 192 -0.76 17.03 -0.88
CA ILE A 192 -0.84 17.46 -2.28
C ILE A 192 0.54 17.48 -2.96
N LYS A 193 1.58 17.91 -2.22
CA LYS A 193 2.97 17.93 -2.73
C LYS A 193 3.53 16.53 -3.06
N ALA A 194 2.88 15.46 -2.61
CA ALA A 194 3.29 14.07 -2.90
C ALA A 194 2.70 13.52 -4.21
N ILE A 195 1.78 14.22 -4.89
CA ILE A 195 1.17 13.80 -6.17
C ILE A 195 2.20 13.25 -7.18
N PRO A 196 3.30 13.95 -7.54
CA PRO A 196 4.25 13.41 -8.51
C PRO A 196 4.90 12.10 -8.06
N LEU A 197 5.10 11.93 -6.75
CA LEU A 197 5.66 10.70 -6.20
C LEU A 197 4.63 9.56 -6.15
N LEU A 198 3.36 9.87 -5.88
CA LEU A 198 2.27 8.89 -5.96
C LEU A 198 2.04 8.40 -7.40
N ILE A 199 2.18 9.29 -8.40
CA ILE A 199 2.14 8.92 -9.83
C ILE A 199 3.20 7.87 -10.14
N ALA A 200 4.43 8.05 -9.65
CA ALA A 200 5.51 7.10 -9.84
C ALA A 200 5.33 5.82 -8.99
N ALA A 201 4.84 5.95 -7.76
CA ALA A 201 4.78 4.85 -6.79
C ALA A 201 3.62 3.88 -7.00
N GLN A 202 2.60 4.25 -7.79
CA GLN A 202 1.44 3.38 -8.05
C GLN A 202 1.78 2.15 -8.91
N PHE A 203 2.95 2.18 -9.58
CA PHE A 203 3.54 1.07 -10.35
C PHE A 203 4.88 0.67 -9.74
N ALA A 204 5.11 -0.63 -9.62
CA ALA A 204 6.44 -1.18 -9.41
C ALA A 204 6.69 -2.31 -10.41
N GLN A 205 7.90 -2.32 -10.97
CA GLN A 205 8.41 -3.42 -11.77
C GLN A 205 9.40 -4.17 -10.90
N ASP A 206 8.96 -5.28 -10.32
CA ASP A 206 9.84 -6.09 -9.48
C ASP A 206 10.64 -7.03 -10.40
N PRO A 207 11.98 -7.11 -10.24
CA PRO A 207 12.73 -8.13 -10.93
C PRO A 207 12.21 -9.49 -10.45
N VAL A 208 11.82 -10.33 -11.41
CA VAL A 208 11.50 -11.73 -11.11
C VAL A 208 12.78 -12.35 -10.55
N GLN A 209 12.77 -12.75 -9.28
CA GLN A 209 13.87 -13.55 -8.74
C GLN A 209 13.69 -14.98 -9.25
N ASP A 210 14.51 -15.39 -10.22
CA ASP A 210 14.66 -16.78 -10.66
C ASP A 210 14.98 -17.67 -9.44
N GLN A 211 14.42 -18.87 -9.22
CA GLN A 211 14.50 -20.06 -10.07
C GLN A 211 13.52 -21.13 -9.51
N ALA A 212 12.23 -20.85 -9.52
CA ALA A 212 11.19 -21.77 -9.06
C ALA A 212 9.91 -21.55 -9.86
N ASP A 213 9.06 -22.58 -9.93
CA ASP A 213 7.77 -22.47 -10.60
C ASP A 213 6.94 -21.35 -9.96
N LEU A 214 6.61 -20.33 -10.75
CA LEU A 214 5.92 -19.11 -10.30
C LEU A 214 4.51 -19.43 -9.78
N ALA A 215 3.88 -20.44 -10.36
CA ALA A 215 2.60 -20.99 -9.92
C ALA A 215 2.41 -22.41 -10.44
N TRP A 216 1.62 -23.20 -9.70
CA TRP A 216 1.14 -24.51 -10.13
C TRP A 216 -0.37 -24.45 -10.29
N ILE A 217 -0.86 -24.86 -11.46
CA ILE A 217 -2.28 -24.99 -11.74
C ILE A 217 -2.58 -26.48 -11.85
N ALA A 218 -3.31 -27.01 -10.87
CA ALA A 218 -3.80 -28.38 -10.89
C ALA A 218 -5.28 -28.38 -11.28
N ILE A 219 -5.61 -29.00 -12.41
CA ILE A 219 -6.98 -29.20 -12.87
C ILE A 219 -7.25 -30.69 -12.81
N GLY A 220 -8.16 -31.09 -11.93
CA GLY A 220 -8.59 -32.47 -11.76
C GLY A 220 -10.08 -32.63 -11.94
N THR A 221 -10.49 -33.73 -12.54
CA THR A 221 -11.86 -34.22 -12.57
C THR A 221 -11.95 -35.44 -11.65
N GLN A 222 -12.90 -35.40 -10.72
CA GLN A 222 -13.26 -36.55 -9.90
C GLN A 222 -14.40 -37.30 -10.59
N ARG A 223 -14.15 -38.56 -10.95
CA ARG A 223 -15.17 -39.44 -11.53
C ARG A 223 -15.57 -40.49 -10.52
N SER A 224 -16.85 -40.49 -10.14
CA SER A 224 -17.47 -41.53 -9.33
C SER A 224 -18.09 -42.58 -10.23
N TYR A 225 -17.87 -43.87 -9.92
CA TYR A 225 -18.45 -44.99 -10.64
C TYR A 225 -18.89 -46.09 -9.67
N VAL A 226 -19.77 -46.99 -10.12
CA VAL A 226 -20.15 -48.15 -9.31
C VAL A 226 -19.06 -49.20 -9.45
N ALA A 227 -18.21 -49.33 -8.43
CA ALA A 227 -17.09 -50.25 -8.42
C ALA A 227 -17.54 -51.69 -8.11
N ASN A 228 -18.61 -51.85 -7.32
CA ASN A 228 -19.17 -53.15 -7.02
C ASN A 228 -20.67 -53.05 -6.70
N LEU A 229 -21.38 -54.17 -6.79
CA LEU A 229 -22.79 -54.29 -6.41
C LEU A 229 -22.92 -55.42 -5.39
N ILE A 230 -23.38 -55.10 -4.17
CA ILE A 230 -23.69 -56.11 -3.16
C ILE A 230 -25.15 -56.49 -3.32
N PRO A 231 -25.49 -57.75 -3.70
CA PRO A 231 -26.87 -58.18 -3.81
C PRO A 231 -27.47 -58.33 -2.41
N ILE A 232 -28.67 -57.79 -2.23
CA ILE A 232 -29.49 -58.00 -1.04
C ILE A 232 -30.79 -58.69 -1.46
N THR A 233 -31.03 -59.88 -0.93
CA THR A 233 -32.20 -60.71 -1.29
C THR A 233 -33.10 -60.91 -0.08
N GLY A 234 -34.39 -60.67 -0.26
CA GLY A 234 -35.46 -61.08 0.66
C GLY A 234 -36.36 -62.15 0.03
N ASN A 235 -37.29 -62.71 0.81
CA ASN A 235 -38.12 -63.86 0.42
C ASN A 235 -38.94 -63.68 -0.88
N SER A 236 -39.10 -62.45 -1.40
CA SER A 236 -39.72 -62.16 -2.70
C SER A 236 -39.24 -60.84 -3.33
N SER A 237 -38.03 -60.36 -2.97
CA SER A 237 -37.46 -59.13 -3.58
C SER A 237 -35.93 -59.22 -3.65
N ALA A 238 -35.35 -58.55 -4.64
CA ALA A 238 -33.92 -58.39 -4.78
C ALA A 238 -33.59 -56.93 -5.05
N GLY A 239 -32.54 -56.43 -4.41
CA GLY A 239 -31.96 -55.12 -4.65
C GLY A 239 -30.45 -55.21 -4.72
N PHE A 240 -29.81 -54.12 -5.17
CA PHE A 240 -28.37 -53.99 -5.16
C PHE A 240 -27.98 -52.76 -4.37
N GLN A 241 -27.04 -52.93 -3.44
CA GLN A 241 -26.38 -51.82 -2.78
C GLN A 241 -25.09 -51.49 -3.56
N PRO A 242 -25.01 -50.32 -4.23
CA PRO A 242 -23.82 -49.96 -4.98
C PRO A 242 -22.69 -49.54 -4.04
N VAL A 243 -21.50 -50.07 -4.30
CA VAL A 243 -20.25 -49.58 -3.72
C VAL A 243 -19.64 -48.59 -4.70
N ILE A 244 -19.55 -47.34 -4.29
CA ILE A 244 -19.05 -46.26 -5.15
C ILE A 244 -17.52 -46.19 -5.06
N GLY A 245 -16.86 -46.34 -6.20
CA GLY A 245 -15.44 -46.03 -6.38
C GLY A 245 -15.26 -44.61 -6.90
N GLN A 246 -14.11 -44.01 -6.61
CA GLN A 246 -13.76 -42.67 -7.08
C GLN A 246 -12.35 -42.72 -7.69
N ILE A 247 -12.19 -42.10 -8.85
CA ILE A 247 -10.89 -41.90 -9.50
C ILE A 247 -10.71 -40.40 -9.71
N TYR A 248 -9.50 -39.91 -9.44
CA TYR A 248 -9.07 -38.55 -9.71
C TYR A 248 -8.15 -38.55 -10.92
N GLU A 249 -8.56 -37.86 -11.98
CA GLU A 249 -7.77 -37.70 -13.21
C GLU A 249 -7.57 -36.21 -13.45
N GLY A 250 -6.34 -35.77 -13.72
CA GLY A 250 -6.07 -34.36 -13.89
C GLY A 250 -4.71 -34.09 -14.51
N VAL A 251 -4.48 -32.82 -14.84
CA VAL A 251 -3.21 -32.30 -15.33
C VAL A 251 -2.70 -31.27 -14.33
N VAL A 252 -1.39 -31.29 -14.08
CA VAL A 252 -0.68 -30.25 -13.35
C VAL A 252 0.17 -29.49 -14.36
N MET A 253 -0.02 -28.17 -14.41
CA MET A 253 0.81 -27.25 -15.21
C MET A 253 1.65 -26.42 -14.24
N ALA A 254 2.97 -26.49 -14.39
CA ALA A 254 3.91 -25.58 -13.75
C ALA A 254 4.19 -24.42 -14.70
N ILE A 255 4.19 -23.19 -14.18
CA ILE A 255 4.60 -21.98 -14.90
C ILE A 255 6.06 -21.72 -14.51
N ASP A 256 6.99 -22.03 -15.40
CA ASP A 256 8.44 -22.00 -15.20
C ASP A 256 9.05 -20.63 -15.52
N ASP A 257 8.50 -19.93 -16.51
CA ASP A 257 8.91 -18.59 -16.89
C ASP A 257 7.68 -17.75 -17.27
N ALA A 258 7.60 -16.56 -16.71
CA ALA A 258 6.68 -15.53 -17.17
C ALA A 258 7.52 -14.32 -17.60
N VAL A 259 7.41 -13.92 -18.87
CA VAL A 259 7.81 -12.58 -19.37
C VAL A 259 6.87 -11.49 -18.84
N ALA A 260 6.34 -11.69 -17.63
CA ALA A 260 5.72 -10.66 -16.85
C ALA A 260 6.79 -10.18 -15.88
N VAL A 261 7.45 -9.07 -16.22
CA VAL A 261 7.98 -8.18 -15.17
C VAL A 261 6.80 -8.00 -14.22
N ALA A 262 6.91 -8.53 -13.00
CA ALA A 262 5.80 -8.59 -12.05
C ALA A 262 5.37 -7.14 -11.81
N THR A 263 4.32 -6.74 -12.53
CA THR A 263 3.85 -5.37 -12.53
C THR A 263 2.92 -5.27 -11.34
N THR A 264 3.48 -4.81 -10.23
CA THR A 264 2.73 -4.67 -8.99
C THR A 264 1.96 -3.37 -9.04
N TYR A 265 0.66 -3.48 -9.27
CA TYR A 265 -0.29 -2.37 -9.11
C TYR A 265 -0.56 -2.15 -7.62
N ARG A 266 -0.55 -0.89 -7.17
CA ARG A 266 -0.79 -0.53 -5.75
C ARG A 266 -2.10 0.25 -5.60
N PRO A 267 -3.26 -0.43 -5.33
CA PRO A 267 -4.57 0.22 -5.27
C PRO A 267 -4.68 1.35 -4.26
N GLY A 268 -4.07 1.22 -3.08
CA GLY A 268 -4.14 2.28 -2.05
C GLY A 268 -3.43 3.56 -2.46
N VAL A 269 -2.29 3.42 -3.17
CA VAL A 269 -1.57 4.56 -3.76
C VAL A 269 -2.41 5.22 -4.85
N HIS A 270 -2.97 4.42 -5.75
CA HIS A 270 -3.78 4.91 -6.87
C HIS A 270 -5.06 5.63 -6.43
N GLN A 271 -5.79 5.06 -5.46
CA GLN A 271 -6.98 5.70 -4.88
C GLN A 271 -6.66 7.04 -4.22
N SER A 272 -5.55 7.09 -3.47
CA SER A 272 -5.10 8.32 -2.81
C SER A 272 -4.65 9.37 -3.83
N LEU A 273 -3.93 8.96 -4.88
CA LEU A 273 -3.57 9.82 -6.01
C LEU A 273 -4.81 10.43 -6.67
N MET A 274 -5.79 9.60 -7.02
CA MET A 274 -7.03 10.05 -7.63
C MET A 274 -7.80 11.03 -6.74
N ALA A 275 -7.92 10.71 -5.45
CA ALA A 275 -8.62 11.56 -4.49
C ALA A 275 -7.93 12.92 -4.35
N LEU A 276 -6.61 12.95 -4.14
CA LEU A 276 -5.84 14.19 -4.02
C LEU A 276 -5.85 15.01 -5.31
N ALA A 277 -5.64 14.37 -6.46
CA ALA A 277 -5.61 15.03 -7.75
C ALA A 277 -6.98 15.63 -8.11
N THR A 278 -8.06 14.89 -7.85
CA THR A 278 -9.44 15.38 -8.08
C THR A 278 -9.79 16.51 -7.12
N LEU A 279 -9.44 16.37 -5.83
CA LEU A 279 -9.67 17.39 -4.81
C LEU A 279 -8.94 18.69 -5.13
N ASP A 280 -7.64 18.61 -5.44
CA ASP A 280 -6.84 19.81 -5.65
C ASP A 280 -7.11 20.46 -7.01
N SER A 281 -7.21 19.69 -8.10
CA SER A 281 -7.47 20.27 -9.43
C SER A 281 -8.91 20.73 -9.64
N GLY A 282 -9.86 20.23 -8.84
CA GLY A 282 -11.30 20.46 -9.02
C GLY A 282 -11.90 19.71 -10.22
N GLN A 283 -11.12 18.89 -10.92
CA GLN A 283 -11.56 18.10 -12.07
C GLN A 283 -11.41 16.61 -11.77
N SER A 284 -12.40 15.80 -12.19
CA SER A 284 -12.34 14.35 -12.00
C SER A 284 -11.19 13.73 -12.80
N THR A 285 -10.28 13.05 -12.10
CA THR A 285 -9.14 12.35 -12.72
C THR A 285 -9.41 10.85 -12.92
N ALA A 286 -10.65 10.38 -12.71
CA ALA A 286 -10.99 8.95 -12.83
C ALA A 286 -10.77 8.36 -14.22
N HIS A 287 -10.88 9.20 -15.25
CA HIS A 287 -10.67 8.80 -16.65
C HIS A 287 -9.20 8.45 -16.96
N LEU A 288 -8.23 8.88 -16.14
CA LEU A 288 -6.81 8.57 -16.33
C LEU A 288 -6.47 7.11 -15.98
N GLY A 289 -7.27 6.48 -15.10
CA GLY A 289 -7.07 5.09 -14.68
C GLY A 289 -5.63 4.79 -14.29
N TRP A 290 -5.12 3.65 -14.76
CA TRP A 290 -3.76 3.17 -14.48
C TRP A 290 -2.75 3.53 -15.59
N ASP A 291 -3.02 4.53 -16.42
CA ASP A 291 -2.06 4.93 -17.47
C ASP A 291 -1.05 5.94 -16.92
N LEU A 292 0.18 5.49 -16.67
CA LEU A 292 1.27 6.34 -16.20
C LEU A 292 1.53 7.53 -17.14
N ASN A 293 1.45 7.32 -18.46
CA ASN A 293 1.69 8.37 -19.44
C ASN A 293 0.60 9.43 -19.39
N ALA A 294 -0.66 8.99 -19.25
CA ALA A 294 -1.79 9.89 -19.08
C ALA A 294 -1.64 10.73 -17.79
N TRP A 295 -1.20 10.12 -16.69
CA TRP A 295 -0.92 10.83 -15.44
C TRP A 295 0.21 11.86 -15.58
N VAL A 296 1.32 11.50 -16.23
CA VAL A 296 2.44 12.44 -16.45
C VAL A 296 2.03 13.58 -17.38
N ALA A 297 1.29 13.28 -18.45
CA ALA A 297 0.78 14.29 -19.38
C ALA A 297 -0.20 15.25 -18.68
N TRP A 298 -1.15 14.72 -17.90
CA TRP A 298 -2.07 15.53 -17.11
C TRP A 298 -1.32 16.41 -16.09
N TYR A 299 -0.35 15.86 -15.38
CA TYR A 299 0.41 16.61 -14.38
C TYR A 299 1.14 17.80 -15.02
N ASN A 300 1.85 17.56 -16.11
CA ASN A 300 2.65 18.59 -16.77
C ASN A 300 1.80 19.62 -17.54
N ASN A 301 0.76 19.17 -18.24
CA ASN A 301 0.02 20.01 -19.19
C ASN A 301 -1.22 20.65 -18.57
N THR A 302 -1.78 20.08 -17.50
CA THR A 302 -3.02 20.55 -16.88
C THR A 302 -2.76 21.04 -15.46
N TYR A 303 -2.15 20.21 -14.62
CA TYR A 303 -2.01 20.51 -13.20
C TYR A 303 -1.01 21.62 -12.89
N LEU A 304 0.20 21.58 -13.47
CA LEU A 304 1.22 22.62 -13.26
C LEU A 304 0.74 24.03 -13.66
N PRO A 305 0.07 24.23 -14.82
CA PRO A 305 -0.52 25.53 -15.15
C PRO A 305 -1.56 26.03 -14.14
N ILE A 306 -2.42 25.15 -13.61
CA ILE A 306 -3.39 25.50 -12.57
C ILE A 306 -2.66 25.97 -11.31
N LEU A 307 -1.62 25.24 -10.89
CA LEU A 307 -0.82 25.61 -9.71
C LEU A 307 -0.10 26.95 -9.91
N ALA A 308 0.48 27.17 -11.09
CA ALA A 308 1.15 28.42 -11.44
C ALA A 308 0.19 29.62 -11.42
N ALA A 309 -1.03 29.45 -11.98
CA ALA A 309 -2.07 30.48 -11.94
C ALA A 309 -2.49 30.81 -10.50
N ARG A 310 -2.71 29.78 -9.66
CA ARG A 310 -3.03 29.98 -8.23
C ARG A 310 -1.92 30.68 -7.46
N THR A 311 -0.66 30.33 -7.76
CA THR A 311 0.49 30.93 -7.08
C THR A 311 0.64 32.40 -7.48
N ALA A 312 0.43 32.72 -8.77
CA ALA A 312 0.44 34.09 -9.26
C ALA A 312 -0.72 34.94 -8.68
N GLU A 313 -1.89 34.33 -8.45
CA GLU A 313 -3.02 35.01 -7.80
C GLU A 313 -2.79 35.20 -6.28
N ALA A 314 -2.05 34.30 -5.64
CA ALA A 314 -1.74 34.35 -4.22
C ALA A 314 -0.59 35.32 -3.86
N GLU A 315 0.23 35.78 -4.82
CA GLU A 315 1.17 36.88 -4.60
C GLU A 315 0.42 38.22 -4.71
N PRO A 316 0.07 38.91 -3.60
CA PRO A 316 -0.55 40.22 -3.72
C PRO A 316 0.45 41.19 -4.33
N VAL A 317 -0.05 42.04 -5.23
CA VAL A 317 0.59 43.23 -5.81
C VAL A 317 1.55 43.86 -4.80
N ARG A 318 2.85 43.56 -4.91
CA ARG A 318 3.89 44.37 -4.28
C ARG A 318 3.92 45.68 -5.06
N GLU A 319 3.17 46.67 -4.58
CA GLU A 319 3.26 48.03 -5.11
C GLU A 319 4.73 48.46 -5.11
N PRO A 320 5.27 48.95 -6.24
CA PRO A 320 6.62 49.48 -6.26
C PRO A 320 6.68 50.71 -5.36
N LYS A 321 7.58 50.68 -4.38
CA LYS A 321 7.87 51.78 -3.46
C LYS A 321 8.83 52.78 -4.07
#